data_AF-A0A7L1NF19-F1
#
_entry.id   AF-A0A7L1NF19-F1
#
_cell.length_a   1.000
_cell.length_b   1.000
_cell.length_c   1.000
_cell.angle_alpha   90.00
_cell.angle_beta   90.00
_cell.angle_gamma   90.00
#
_symmetry.space_group_name_H-M   'P 1'
#
loop_
_entity.id
_entity.type
_entity.pdbx_description
1 polymer ?
#
loop_
_entity_poly.entity_id
_entity_poly.type
_entity_poly.pdbx_seq_one_letter_code
_entity_poly.pdbx_strand_id
1 'polypeptide(L)'
;PAFRRFQRGYYRVYLPALAADWLQGPFLYKLYQHYRFLEGQIAILYVCGLASTVLFGLVSPLLVDRLGRKKSCVLFSLTYSVCCLAKLSRDYLVLAAGRALGGLSTALLFSAFEAWYVHEHVERHDFPPEWIAVTFSRAAAWNNVVAVGAGAAAEFFAEGLGLGPVAPFMVSIPLLVLSGVFAVKNWDENYGKNRPFSKTCGDGLKRLLSDRRVLLLGTVQALFESVIYIFIFLWTPVLDPHGAPLGIVFAAFMAASALGSSLYRLALSKRYHLQPV
;
A
#
# COMPACT_ATOMS: atom_id res chain seq x y z
N PRO A 1 -25.79 -8.34 -12.05
CA PRO A 1 -26.05 -8.31 -10.58
C PRO A 1 -24.97 -9.06 -9.78
N ALA A 2 -24.59 -10.28 -10.21
CA ALA A 2 -23.55 -11.11 -9.59
C ALA A 2 -22.16 -10.44 -9.57
N PHE A 3 -21.67 -9.95 -10.72
CA PHE A 3 -20.39 -9.24 -10.80
C PHE A 3 -20.29 -8.04 -9.85
N ARG A 4 -21.32 -7.19 -9.79
CA ARG A 4 -21.35 -6.04 -8.84
C ARG A 4 -21.40 -6.47 -7.37
N ARG A 5 -21.88 -7.68 -7.06
CA ARG A 5 -21.87 -8.23 -5.70
C ARG A 5 -20.47 -8.72 -5.35
N PHE A 6 -19.83 -9.45 -6.26
CA PHE A 6 -18.44 -9.89 -6.15
C PHE A 6 -17.47 -8.70 -6.00
N GLN A 7 -17.58 -7.71 -6.89
CA GLN A 7 -16.79 -6.47 -6.86
C GLN A 7 -16.92 -5.74 -5.51
N ARG A 8 -18.15 -5.61 -4.98
CA ARG A 8 -18.38 -5.02 -3.65
C ARG A 8 -17.80 -5.88 -2.52
N GLY A 9 -17.83 -7.21 -2.66
CA GLY A 9 -17.19 -8.14 -1.72
C GLY A 9 -15.68 -7.92 -1.65
N TYR A 10 -15.01 -7.73 -2.78
CA TYR A 10 -13.59 -7.40 -2.84
C TYR A 10 -13.29 -6.04 -2.18
N TYR A 11 -14.03 -4.99 -2.54
CA TYR A 11 -13.82 -3.65 -1.96
C TYR A 11 -14.01 -3.58 -0.44
N ARG A 12 -14.92 -4.39 0.12
CA ARG A 12 -15.13 -4.45 1.57
C ARG A 12 -13.92 -4.94 2.35
N VAL A 13 -13.05 -5.74 1.72
CA VAL A 13 -11.81 -6.23 2.33
C VAL A 13 -10.65 -5.29 1.98
N TYR A 14 -10.56 -4.90 0.71
CA TYR A 14 -9.42 -4.12 0.22
C TYR A 14 -9.40 -2.66 0.68
N LEU A 15 -10.54 -1.97 0.74
CA LEU A 15 -10.57 -0.55 1.13
C LEU A 15 -10.20 -0.31 2.60
N PRO A 16 -10.64 -1.11 3.59
CA PRO A 16 -10.16 -0.96 4.97
C PRO A 16 -8.65 -1.22 5.11
N ALA A 17 -8.10 -2.17 4.36
CA ALA A 17 -6.66 -2.42 4.32
C ALA A 17 -5.88 -1.19 3.81
N LEU A 18 -6.35 -0.60 2.71
CA LEU A 18 -5.77 0.65 2.17
C LEU A 18 -5.94 1.83 3.13
N ALA A 19 -7.11 1.96 3.76
CA ALA A 19 -7.36 3.03 4.73
C ALA A 19 -6.37 2.94 5.90
N ALA A 20 -6.12 1.74 6.41
CA ALA A 20 -5.16 1.51 7.48
C ALA A 20 -3.72 1.85 7.08
N ASP A 21 -3.35 1.64 5.82
CA ASP A 21 -2.03 2.00 5.28
C ASP A 21 -1.88 3.51 5.16
N TRP A 22 -2.87 4.18 4.55
CA TRP A 22 -2.84 5.63 4.35
C TRP A 22 -2.87 6.43 5.65
N LEU A 23 -3.57 5.96 6.68
CA LEU A 23 -3.71 6.64 7.97
C LEU A 23 -2.36 6.84 8.68
N GLN A 24 -1.39 5.99 8.36
CA GLN A 24 -0.06 5.99 8.97
C GLN A 24 0.92 6.98 8.32
N GLY A 25 0.69 7.31 7.05
CA GLY A 25 1.60 8.10 6.22
C GLY A 25 2.01 9.45 6.83
N PRO A 26 1.07 10.29 7.30
CA PRO A 26 1.39 11.66 7.71
C PRO A 26 2.27 11.76 8.97
N PHE A 27 2.16 10.79 9.89
CA PHE A 27 2.74 10.88 11.23
C PHE A 27 3.97 10.00 11.46
N LEU A 28 4.44 9.27 10.45
CA LEU A 28 5.57 8.33 10.61
C LEU A 28 6.86 9.03 11.02
N TYR A 29 7.22 10.13 10.35
CA TYR A 29 8.39 10.90 10.71
C TYR A 29 8.22 11.56 12.09
N LYS A 30 7.08 12.24 12.30
CA LYS A 30 6.76 12.93 13.56
C LYS A 30 6.77 12.00 14.77
N LEU A 31 6.34 10.75 14.61
CA LEU A 31 6.42 9.71 15.64
C LEU A 31 7.87 9.47 16.10
N TYR A 32 8.80 9.29 15.16
CA TYR A 32 10.19 9.03 15.52
C TYR A 32 10.88 10.26 16.11
N GLN A 33 10.56 11.45 15.59
CA GLN A 33 11.02 12.72 16.16
C GLN A 33 10.47 12.92 17.58
N HIS A 34 9.22 12.52 17.84
CA HIS A 34 8.62 12.55 19.18
C HIS A 34 9.36 11.63 20.17
N TYR A 35 9.91 10.51 19.71
CA TYR A 35 10.81 9.64 20.49
C TYR A 35 12.26 10.14 20.58
N ARG A 36 12.54 11.36 20.09
CA ARG A 36 13.85 12.03 20.14
C ARG A 36 14.96 11.31 19.36
N PHE A 37 14.60 10.56 18.32
CA PHE A 37 15.59 10.00 17.41
C PHE A 37 16.22 11.08 16.53
N LEU A 38 17.51 10.89 16.21
CA LEU A 38 18.25 11.74 15.27
C LEU A 38 17.75 11.50 13.84
N GLU A 39 17.82 12.52 12.98
CA GLU A 39 17.40 12.42 11.58
C GLU A 39 18.05 11.24 10.83
N GLY A 40 19.34 10.99 11.11
CA GLY A 40 20.06 9.84 10.54
C GLY A 40 19.50 8.48 11.00
N GLN A 41 19.06 8.37 12.25
CA GLN A 41 18.41 7.15 12.76
C GLN A 41 17.03 6.95 12.12
N ILE A 42 16.28 8.05 11.95
CA ILE A 42 14.99 8.03 11.24
C ILE A 42 15.20 7.58 9.79
N ALA A 43 16.20 8.12 9.11
CA ALA A 43 16.55 7.73 7.74
C ALA A 43 16.83 6.22 7.63
N ILE A 44 17.60 5.64 8.58
CA ILE A 44 17.87 4.20 8.60
C ILE A 44 16.58 3.39 8.76
N LEU A 45 15.64 3.81 9.63
CA LEU A 45 14.33 3.14 9.77
C LEU A 45 13.49 3.22 8.48
N TYR A 46 13.55 4.35 7.76
CA TYR A 46 12.90 4.48 6.46
C TYR A 46 13.51 3.52 5.44
N VAL A 47 14.83 3.53 5.29
CA VAL A 47 15.61 2.64 4.39
C VAL A 47 15.37 1.17 4.74
N CYS A 48 15.34 0.80 6.02
CA CYS A 48 15.06 -0.56 6.46
C CYS A 48 13.69 -1.05 5.98
N GLY A 49 12.66 -0.22 6.08
CA GLY A 49 11.34 -0.58 5.56
C GLY A 49 11.26 -0.62 4.02
N LEU A 50 11.99 0.26 3.33
CA LEU A 50 12.07 0.23 1.87
C LEU A 50 12.80 -1.04 1.39
N ALA A 51 13.97 -1.32 1.97
CA ALA A 51 14.77 -2.50 1.66
C ALA A 51 14.00 -3.80 1.95
N SER A 52 13.31 -3.87 3.08
CA SER A 52 12.46 -5.04 3.38
C SER A 52 11.31 -5.19 2.40
N THR A 53 10.67 -4.10 1.95
CA THR A 53 9.63 -4.16 0.91
C THR A 53 10.17 -4.72 -0.40
N VAL A 54 11.38 -4.34 -0.81
CA VAL A 54 12.04 -4.88 -2.01
C VAL A 54 12.33 -6.37 -1.85
N LEU A 55 12.93 -6.77 -0.73
CA LEU A 55 13.27 -8.17 -0.45
C LEU A 55 12.03 -9.05 -0.39
N PHE A 56 11.02 -8.64 0.37
CA PHE A 56 9.77 -9.38 0.50
C PHE A 56 8.89 -9.26 -0.75
N GLY A 57 9.05 -8.23 -1.57
CA GLY A 57 8.41 -8.12 -2.89
C GLY A 57 8.74 -9.30 -3.80
N LEU A 58 9.98 -9.79 -3.78
CA LEU A 58 10.41 -10.96 -4.55
C LEU A 58 9.84 -12.28 -4.01
N VAL A 59 9.65 -12.36 -2.69
CA VAL A 59 9.22 -13.58 -1.98
C VAL A 59 7.69 -13.68 -1.88
N SER A 60 7.01 -12.54 -1.82
CA SER A 60 5.56 -12.45 -1.55
C SER A 60 4.69 -13.24 -2.53
N PRO A 61 4.92 -13.26 -3.87
CA PRO A 61 4.07 -14.02 -4.78
C PRO A 61 4.11 -15.52 -4.49
N LEU A 62 5.28 -16.03 -4.10
CA LEU A 62 5.44 -17.45 -3.75
C LEU A 62 4.83 -17.80 -2.42
N LEU A 63 4.97 -16.89 -1.44
CA LEU A 63 4.32 -17.05 -0.15
C LEU A 63 2.80 -17.10 -0.35
N VAL A 64 2.27 -16.21 -1.19
CA VAL A 64 0.86 -16.17 -1.58
C VAL A 64 0.41 -17.46 -2.26
N ASP A 65 1.19 -17.97 -3.21
CA ASP A 65 0.86 -19.18 -3.94
C ASP A 65 0.91 -20.45 -3.05
N ARG A 66 1.82 -20.51 -2.07
CA ARG A 66 2.00 -21.66 -1.15
C ARG A 66 1.09 -21.64 0.07
N LEU A 67 1.01 -20.50 0.75
CA LEU A 67 0.23 -20.35 1.98
C LEU A 67 -1.27 -20.38 1.67
N GLY A 68 -1.64 -19.95 0.47
CA GLY A 68 -3.02 -19.65 0.08
C GLY A 68 -3.27 -18.14 0.12
N ARG A 69 -4.05 -17.66 -0.83
CA ARG A 69 -4.25 -16.22 -1.05
C ARG A 69 -5.06 -15.57 0.06
N LYS A 70 -6.07 -16.27 0.62
CA LYS A 70 -6.87 -15.75 1.75
C LYS A 70 -6.03 -15.70 3.02
N LYS A 71 -5.34 -16.80 3.34
CA LYS A 71 -4.39 -16.85 4.46
C LYS A 71 -3.32 -15.76 4.37
N SER A 72 -2.88 -15.42 3.16
CA SER A 72 -1.89 -14.34 2.95
C SER A 72 -2.45 -12.95 3.22
N CYS A 73 -3.71 -12.68 2.91
CA CYS A 73 -4.39 -11.43 3.29
C CYS A 73 -4.62 -11.33 4.81
N VAL A 74 -4.87 -12.47 5.48
CA VAL A 74 -4.93 -12.53 6.95
C VAL A 74 -3.54 -12.29 7.54
N LEU A 75 -2.50 -12.93 6.98
CA LEU A 75 -1.12 -12.72 7.39
C LEU A 75 -0.72 -11.25 7.25
N PHE A 76 -1.06 -10.60 6.14
CA PHE A 76 -0.92 -9.15 5.96
C PHE A 76 -1.55 -8.37 7.12
N SER A 77 -2.81 -8.67 7.44
CA SER A 77 -3.55 -7.95 8.49
C SER A 77 -2.89 -8.12 9.86
N LEU A 78 -2.39 -9.33 10.15
CA LEU A 78 -1.70 -9.65 11.41
C LEU A 78 -0.32 -8.97 11.48
N THR A 79 0.54 -9.15 10.47
CA THR A 79 1.88 -8.58 10.46
C THR A 79 1.84 -7.05 10.47
N TYR A 80 0.88 -6.45 9.78
CA TYR A 80 0.75 -5.00 9.77
C TYR A 80 0.17 -4.45 11.09
N SER A 81 -0.72 -5.20 11.75
CA SER A 81 -1.17 -4.86 13.11
C SER A 81 -0.02 -4.93 14.11
N VAL A 82 0.84 -5.95 14.02
CA VAL A 82 2.06 -6.05 14.84
C VAL A 82 3.03 -4.90 14.54
N CYS A 83 3.21 -4.53 13.26
CA CYS A 83 3.99 -3.34 12.88
C CYS A 83 3.42 -2.05 13.51
N CYS A 84 2.10 -1.90 13.57
CA CYS A 84 1.46 -0.77 14.23
C CYS A 84 1.70 -0.80 15.75
N LEU A 85 1.53 -1.96 16.39
CA LEU A 85 1.80 -2.13 17.83
C LEU A 85 3.27 -1.88 18.19
N ALA A 86 4.21 -2.26 17.34
CA ALA A 86 5.63 -1.99 17.54
C ALA A 86 5.93 -0.49 17.71
N LYS A 87 5.11 0.39 17.11
CA LYS A 87 5.25 1.85 17.22
C LYS A 87 4.90 2.41 18.61
N LEU A 88 4.28 1.61 19.49
CA LEU A 88 4.14 1.95 20.91
C LEU A 88 5.47 1.84 21.67
N SER A 89 6.41 1.03 21.16
CA SER A 89 7.73 0.88 21.78
C SER A 89 8.63 2.04 21.42
N ARG A 90 9.45 2.46 22.38
CA ARG A 90 10.54 3.44 22.19
C ARG A 90 11.87 2.76 21.84
N ASP A 91 11.92 1.43 21.85
CA ASP A 91 13.13 0.68 21.52
C ASP A 91 13.38 0.71 20.00
N TYR A 92 14.58 1.14 19.62
CA TYR A 92 14.97 1.30 18.22
C TYR A 92 14.97 -0.03 17.45
N LEU A 93 15.38 -1.14 18.06
CA LEU A 93 15.40 -2.46 17.42
C LEU A 93 13.98 -2.99 17.21
N VAL A 94 13.08 -2.73 18.16
CA VAL A 94 11.66 -3.08 18.01
C VAL A 94 11.03 -2.30 16.86
N LEU A 95 11.36 -1.01 16.72
CA LEU A 95 10.90 -0.19 15.59
C LEU A 95 11.50 -0.66 14.26
N ALA A 96 12.78 -1.03 14.23
CA ALA A 96 13.43 -1.59 13.04
C ALA A 96 12.81 -2.94 12.62
N ALA A 97 12.57 -3.84 13.57
CA ALA A 97 11.86 -5.10 13.33
C ALA A 97 10.42 -4.84 12.85
N GLY A 98 9.73 -3.87 13.46
CA GLY A 98 8.43 -3.39 13.01
C GLY A 98 8.47 -2.91 11.56
N ARG A 99 9.49 -2.16 11.15
CA ARG A 99 9.68 -1.72 9.76
C ARG A 99 9.90 -2.87 8.79
N ALA A 100 10.67 -3.89 9.20
CA ALA A 100 10.85 -5.10 8.39
C ALA A 100 9.54 -5.87 8.20
N LEU A 101 8.75 -6.03 9.26
CA LEU A 101 7.40 -6.62 9.19
C LEU A 101 6.46 -5.76 8.35
N GLY A 102 6.57 -4.44 8.45
CA GLY A 102 5.87 -3.46 7.63
C GLY A 102 6.13 -3.67 6.13
N GLY A 103 7.38 -3.89 5.74
CA GLY A 103 7.73 -4.19 4.36
C GLY A 103 7.14 -5.51 3.85
N LEU A 104 7.10 -6.55 4.69
CA LEU A 104 6.39 -7.80 4.37
C LEU A 104 4.90 -7.57 4.15
N SER A 105 4.25 -6.81 5.05
CA SER A 105 2.83 -6.48 4.87
C SER A 105 2.56 -5.69 3.60
N THR A 106 3.34 -4.64 3.29
CA THR A 106 3.16 -3.86 2.07
C THR A 106 3.30 -4.74 0.83
N ALA A 107 4.29 -5.65 0.80
CA ALA A 107 4.44 -6.61 -0.28
C ALA A 107 3.22 -7.54 -0.43
N LEU A 108 2.66 -8.02 0.68
CA LEU A 108 1.45 -8.85 0.67
C LEU A 108 0.18 -8.09 0.28
N LEU A 109 0.06 -6.80 0.60
CA LEU A 109 -1.09 -5.97 0.26
C LEU A 109 -1.29 -5.89 -1.26
N PHE A 110 -0.22 -5.62 -2.00
CA PHE A 110 -0.28 -5.47 -3.46
C PHE A 110 -0.23 -6.81 -4.21
N SER A 111 0.31 -7.88 -3.60
CA SER A 111 0.36 -9.20 -4.25
C SER A 111 -0.87 -10.07 -3.94
N ALA A 112 -1.20 -10.28 -2.66
CA ALA A 112 -2.19 -11.28 -2.23
C ALA A 112 -3.62 -10.89 -2.63
N PHE A 113 -4.01 -9.63 -2.42
CA PHE A 113 -5.37 -9.15 -2.67
C PHE A 113 -5.70 -9.18 -4.16
N GLU A 114 -4.79 -8.69 -5.00
CA GLU A 114 -4.95 -8.70 -6.45
C GLU A 114 -4.97 -10.13 -6.99
N ALA A 115 -4.04 -10.98 -6.55
CA ALA A 115 -3.98 -12.37 -6.97
C ALA A 115 -5.24 -13.16 -6.59
N TRP A 116 -5.84 -12.89 -5.42
CA TRP A 116 -7.10 -13.51 -5.01
C TRP A 116 -8.24 -13.08 -5.95
N TYR A 117 -8.36 -11.77 -6.20
CA TYR A 117 -9.41 -11.22 -7.06
C TYR A 117 -9.33 -11.77 -8.49
N VAL A 118 -8.15 -11.75 -9.10
CA VAL A 118 -7.95 -12.20 -10.49
C VAL A 118 -8.32 -13.67 -10.64
N HIS A 119 -7.91 -14.52 -9.70
CA HIS A 119 -8.23 -15.94 -9.76
C HIS A 119 -9.73 -16.21 -9.59
N GLU A 120 -10.38 -15.60 -8.60
CA GLU A 120 -11.82 -15.78 -8.43
C GLU A 120 -12.64 -15.26 -9.62
N HIS A 121 -12.21 -14.15 -10.19
CA HIS A 121 -12.86 -13.55 -11.36
C HIS A 121 -12.79 -14.47 -12.59
N VAL A 122 -11.64 -15.09 -12.84
CA VAL A 122 -11.39 -15.91 -14.02
C VAL A 122 -11.79 -17.37 -13.79
N GLU A 123 -11.28 -18.03 -12.75
CA GLU A 123 -11.38 -19.49 -12.61
C GLU A 123 -12.73 -19.94 -12.04
N ARG A 124 -13.33 -19.15 -11.14
CA ARG A 124 -14.59 -19.56 -10.48
C ARG A 124 -15.82 -18.98 -11.13
N HIS A 125 -15.76 -17.71 -11.50
CA HIS A 125 -16.90 -16.99 -12.04
C HIS A 125 -16.88 -16.86 -13.56
N ASP A 126 -15.76 -17.16 -14.21
CA ASP A 126 -15.57 -17.08 -15.66
C ASP A 126 -16.08 -15.75 -16.25
N PHE A 127 -15.81 -14.65 -15.54
CA PHE A 127 -16.22 -13.32 -15.99
C PHE A 127 -15.24 -12.79 -17.06
N PRO A 128 -15.70 -11.90 -17.96
CA PRO A 128 -14.84 -11.31 -18.98
C PRO A 128 -13.58 -10.66 -18.38
N PRO A 129 -12.38 -10.91 -18.93
CA PRO A 129 -11.12 -10.40 -18.39
C PRO A 129 -11.04 -8.86 -18.43
N GLU A 130 -11.74 -8.24 -19.37
CA GLU A 130 -11.85 -6.78 -19.49
C GLU A 130 -12.41 -6.11 -18.22
N TRP A 131 -13.25 -6.81 -17.47
CA TRP A 131 -13.88 -6.29 -16.27
C TRP A 131 -12.93 -6.20 -15.06
N ILE A 132 -11.76 -6.86 -15.14
CA ILE A 132 -10.70 -6.75 -14.14
C ILE A 132 -10.15 -5.32 -14.13
N ALA A 133 -9.82 -4.77 -15.31
CA ALA A 133 -9.33 -3.40 -15.45
C ALA A 133 -10.36 -2.36 -14.97
N VAL A 134 -11.65 -2.61 -15.22
CA VAL A 134 -12.75 -1.76 -14.70
C VAL A 134 -12.80 -1.78 -13.17
N THR A 135 -12.54 -2.93 -12.56
CA THR A 135 -12.54 -3.07 -11.10
C THR A 135 -11.36 -2.38 -10.45
N PHE A 136 -10.15 -2.54 -11.01
CA PHE A 136 -8.96 -1.88 -10.49
C PHE A 136 -8.96 -0.38 -10.73
N SER A 137 -9.43 0.11 -11.88
CA SER A 137 -9.57 1.55 -12.12
C SER A 137 -10.56 2.21 -11.13
N ARG A 138 -11.65 1.52 -10.80
CA ARG A 138 -12.59 1.96 -9.78
C ARG A 138 -12.03 1.82 -8.35
N ALA A 139 -11.23 0.79 -8.08
CA ALA A 139 -10.51 0.65 -6.81
C ALA A 139 -9.52 1.81 -6.62
N ALA A 140 -8.76 2.17 -7.65
CA ALA A 140 -7.84 3.32 -7.64
C ALA A 140 -8.58 4.65 -7.40
N ALA A 141 -9.76 4.83 -7.99
CA ALA A 141 -10.58 6.01 -7.72
C ALA A 141 -11.03 6.09 -6.25
N TRP A 142 -11.47 4.97 -5.66
CA TRP A 142 -11.80 4.90 -4.24
C TRP A 142 -10.57 5.05 -3.35
N ASN A 143 -9.42 4.52 -3.75
CA ASN A 143 -8.17 4.66 -3.03
C ASN A 143 -7.78 6.14 -2.85
N ASN A 144 -7.95 6.96 -3.88
CA ASN A 144 -7.71 8.40 -3.78
C ASN A 144 -8.63 9.08 -2.73
N VAL A 145 -9.92 8.71 -2.71
CA VAL A 145 -10.87 9.24 -1.71
C VAL A 145 -10.49 8.78 -0.30
N VAL A 146 -10.13 7.50 -0.16
CA VAL A 146 -9.69 6.92 1.11
C VAL A 146 -8.41 7.58 1.60
N ALA A 147 -7.45 7.87 0.73
CA ALA A 147 -6.19 8.52 1.10
C ALA A 147 -6.40 9.95 1.64
N VAL A 148 -7.26 10.74 0.98
CA VAL A 148 -7.64 12.07 1.46
C VAL A 148 -8.36 11.99 2.81
N GLY A 149 -9.33 11.09 2.94
CA GLY A 149 -10.08 10.87 4.18
C GLY A 149 -9.18 10.38 5.32
N ALA A 150 -8.20 9.52 5.03
CA ALA A 150 -7.23 9.03 6.00
C ALA A 150 -6.32 10.15 6.51
N GLY A 151 -5.89 11.09 5.67
CA GLY A 151 -5.14 12.26 6.12
C GLY A 151 -5.92 13.12 7.13
N ALA A 152 -7.19 13.42 6.80
CA ALA A 152 -8.07 14.18 7.70
C ALA A 152 -8.37 13.41 9.01
N ALA A 153 -8.60 12.11 8.93
CA ALA A 153 -8.79 11.26 10.12
C ALA A 153 -7.53 11.21 10.98
N ALA A 154 -6.35 11.07 10.39
CA ALA A 154 -5.08 11.06 11.10
C ALA A 154 -4.89 12.36 11.90
N GLU A 155 -5.17 13.51 11.29
CA GLU A 155 -5.10 14.81 11.97
C GLU A 155 -6.10 14.89 13.14
N PHE A 156 -7.35 14.49 12.89
CA PHE A 156 -8.39 14.50 13.92
C PHE A 156 -8.04 13.66 15.14
N PHE A 157 -7.52 12.44 14.93
CA PHE A 157 -7.14 11.56 16.04
C PHE A 157 -5.84 12.02 16.74
N ALA A 158 -4.82 12.44 15.99
CA ALA A 158 -3.54 12.80 16.58
C ALA A 158 -3.58 14.15 17.31
N GLU A 159 -4.04 15.20 16.63
CA GLU A 159 -4.02 16.58 17.13
C GLU A 159 -5.40 16.99 17.65
N GLY A 160 -6.48 16.70 16.91
CA GLY A 160 -7.84 17.11 17.29
C GLY A 160 -8.33 16.53 18.63
N LEU A 161 -8.00 15.25 18.90
CA LEU A 161 -8.28 14.58 20.18
C LEU A 161 -7.08 14.59 21.15
N GLY A 162 -5.93 15.14 20.74
CA GLY A 162 -4.72 15.18 21.55
C GLY A 162 -4.16 13.81 21.94
N LEU A 163 -4.46 12.75 21.18
CA LEU A 163 -3.97 11.39 21.45
C LEU A 163 -2.50 11.20 21.02
N GLY A 164 -1.92 12.19 20.35
CA GLY A 164 -0.52 12.24 19.96
C GLY A 164 -0.21 11.47 18.66
N PRO A 165 1.07 11.49 18.22
CA PRO A 165 1.47 10.97 16.92
C PRO A 165 1.34 9.45 16.79
N VAL A 166 1.18 8.73 17.90
CA VAL A 166 0.97 7.26 17.90
C VAL A 166 -0.47 6.90 17.50
N ALA A 167 -1.43 7.79 17.71
CA ALA A 167 -2.86 7.51 17.57
C ALA A 167 -3.28 7.01 16.18
N PRO A 168 -2.82 7.61 15.06
CA PRO A 168 -3.19 7.12 13.72
C PRO A 168 -2.77 5.66 13.50
N PHE A 169 -1.63 5.23 14.05
CA PHE A 169 -1.18 3.84 13.98
C PHE A 169 -2.08 2.89 14.77
N MET A 170 -2.60 3.34 15.92
CA MET A 170 -3.52 2.53 16.73
C MET A 170 -4.90 2.41 16.08
N VAL A 171 -5.38 3.48 15.45
CA VAL A 171 -6.65 3.49 14.70
C VAL A 171 -6.57 2.62 13.43
N SER A 172 -5.39 2.43 12.86
CA SER A 172 -5.18 1.47 11.76
C SER A 172 -5.46 0.02 12.18
N ILE A 173 -5.23 -0.37 13.44
CA ILE A 173 -5.37 -1.77 13.88
C ILE A 173 -6.83 -2.27 13.74
N PRO A 174 -7.87 -1.58 14.25
CA PRO A 174 -9.26 -1.96 14.01
C PRO A 174 -9.61 -2.13 12.53
N LEU A 175 -9.09 -1.27 11.65
CA LEU A 175 -9.32 -1.35 10.21
C LEU A 175 -8.65 -2.59 9.59
N LEU A 176 -7.45 -2.95 10.06
CA LEU A 176 -6.76 -4.16 9.64
C LEU A 176 -7.46 -5.42 10.13
N VAL A 177 -7.89 -5.44 11.38
CA VAL A 177 -8.69 -6.54 11.94
C VAL A 177 -10.00 -6.68 11.16
N LEU A 178 -10.68 -5.58 10.84
CA LEU A 178 -11.89 -5.59 10.03
C LEU A 178 -11.66 -6.19 8.64
N SER A 179 -10.59 -5.77 7.97
CA SER A 179 -10.15 -6.35 6.68
C SER A 179 -9.91 -7.86 6.82
N GLY A 180 -9.12 -8.29 7.80
CA GLY A 180 -8.83 -9.71 8.04
C GLY A 180 -10.07 -10.54 8.34
N VAL A 181 -10.99 -10.02 9.18
CA VAL A 181 -12.26 -10.69 9.51
C VAL A 181 -13.15 -10.81 8.26
N PHE A 182 -13.24 -9.76 7.44
CA PHE A 182 -14.00 -9.84 6.19
C PHE A 182 -13.35 -10.77 5.17
N ALA A 183 -12.03 -10.84 5.09
CA ALA A 183 -11.34 -11.83 4.27
C ALA A 183 -11.71 -13.25 4.72
N VAL A 184 -11.63 -13.55 6.04
CA VAL A 184 -11.95 -14.88 6.56
C VAL A 184 -13.42 -15.28 6.31
N LYS A 185 -14.35 -14.34 6.50
CA LYS A 185 -15.80 -14.62 6.38
C LYS A 185 -16.31 -14.67 4.94
N ASN A 186 -15.78 -13.80 4.06
CA ASN A 186 -16.36 -13.61 2.73
C ASN A 186 -15.55 -14.26 1.62
N TRP A 187 -14.28 -14.63 1.87
CA TRP A 187 -13.40 -15.19 0.85
C TRP A 187 -13.18 -16.68 1.05
N ASP A 188 -13.15 -17.40 -0.06
CA ASP A 188 -12.74 -18.79 -0.10
C ASP A 188 -11.23 -18.89 -0.30
N GLU A 189 -10.66 -20.01 0.16
CA GLU A 189 -9.22 -20.24 0.04
C GLU A 189 -8.87 -20.70 -1.37
N ASN A 190 -7.94 -19.98 -1.99
CA ASN A 190 -7.45 -20.26 -3.33
C ASN A 190 -5.93 -20.39 -3.31
N TYR A 191 -5.40 -21.32 -4.10
CA TYR A 191 -3.98 -21.62 -4.16
C TYR A 191 -3.41 -21.30 -5.54
N GLY A 192 -2.15 -20.89 -5.58
CA GLY A 192 -1.41 -20.71 -6.82
C GLY A 192 -0.74 -21.99 -7.30
N LYS A 193 -0.15 -21.94 -8.48
CA LYS A 193 0.67 -23.05 -9.00
C LYS A 193 2.00 -23.05 -8.26
N ASN A 194 2.36 -24.17 -7.64
CA ASN A 194 3.59 -24.28 -6.85
C ASN A 194 4.82 -24.28 -7.78
N ARG A 195 5.48 -23.13 -7.91
CA ARG A 195 6.70 -22.95 -8.71
C ARG A 195 7.92 -22.76 -7.81
N PRO A 196 9.11 -23.27 -8.17
CA PRO A 196 10.32 -23.10 -7.37
C PRO A 196 10.85 -21.66 -7.46
N PHE A 197 11.20 -21.06 -6.31
CA PHE A 197 11.63 -19.66 -6.19
C PHE A 197 12.78 -19.29 -7.12
N SER A 198 13.84 -20.11 -7.13
CA SER A 198 15.02 -19.87 -7.96
C SER A 198 14.67 -19.75 -9.44
N LYS A 199 13.75 -20.57 -9.95
CA LYS A 199 13.32 -20.49 -11.36
C LYS A 199 12.45 -19.26 -11.61
N THR A 200 11.47 -18.96 -10.75
CA THR A 200 10.60 -17.79 -10.93
C THR A 200 11.37 -16.47 -10.84
N CYS A 201 12.25 -16.34 -9.85
CA CYS A 201 13.12 -15.18 -9.68
C CYS A 201 14.13 -15.07 -10.84
N GLY A 202 14.77 -16.17 -11.21
CA GLY A 202 15.72 -16.23 -12.31
C GLY A 202 15.09 -15.88 -13.66
N ASP A 203 13.90 -16.42 -13.96
CA ASP A 203 13.16 -16.12 -15.19
C ASP A 203 12.71 -14.66 -15.22
N GLY A 204 12.23 -14.12 -14.09
CA GLY A 204 11.83 -12.72 -13.96
C GLY A 204 13.00 -11.76 -14.19
N LEU A 205 14.13 -12.01 -13.50
CA LEU A 205 15.34 -11.21 -13.64
C LEU A 205 15.92 -11.32 -15.06
N LYS A 206 15.93 -12.52 -15.63
CA LYS A 206 16.37 -12.73 -17.01
C LYS A 206 15.52 -11.92 -17.98
N ARG A 207 14.19 -11.93 -17.85
CA ARG A 207 13.29 -11.13 -18.70
C ARG A 207 13.51 -9.64 -18.53
N LEU A 208 13.65 -9.17 -17.29
CA LEU A 208 13.93 -7.77 -16.97
C LEU A 208 15.23 -7.28 -17.63
N LEU A 209 16.29 -8.09 -17.62
CA LEU A 209 17.59 -7.74 -18.18
C LEU A 209 17.69 -7.98 -19.69
N SER A 210 16.93 -8.93 -20.24
CA SER A 210 16.99 -9.28 -21.66
C SER A 210 16.20 -8.30 -22.54
N ASP A 211 15.09 -7.76 -22.02
CA ASP A 211 14.27 -6.81 -22.77
C ASP A 211 14.64 -5.36 -22.42
N ARG A 212 15.30 -4.67 -23.36
CA ARG A 212 15.71 -3.27 -23.21
C ARG A 212 14.54 -2.33 -22.92
N ARG A 213 13.34 -2.61 -23.43
CA ARG A 213 12.15 -1.78 -23.19
C ARG A 213 11.69 -1.92 -21.75
N VAL A 214 11.65 -3.15 -21.24
CA VAL A 214 11.27 -3.43 -19.84
C VAL A 214 12.30 -2.82 -18.88
N LEU A 215 13.60 -2.94 -19.18
CA LEU A 215 14.66 -2.33 -18.39
C LEU A 215 14.58 -0.80 -18.37
N LEU A 216 14.28 -0.18 -19.52
CA LEU A 216 14.12 1.27 -19.62
C LEU A 216 12.92 1.76 -18.79
N LEU A 217 11.76 1.10 -18.93
CA LEU A 217 10.56 1.41 -18.16
C LEU A 217 10.80 1.23 -16.66
N GLY A 218 11.47 0.13 -16.27
CA GLY A 218 11.84 -0.12 -14.88
C GLY A 218 12.79 0.93 -14.30
N THR A 219 13.80 1.36 -15.07
CA THR A 219 14.73 2.42 -14.66
C THR A 219 14.03 3.76 -14.50
N VAL A 220 13.17 4.14 -15.46
CA VAL A 220 12.40 5.38 -15.37
C VAL A 220 11.47 5.37 -14.16
N GLN A 221 10.77 4.27 -13.91
CA GLN A 221 9.92 4.11 -12.72
C GLN A 221 10.75 4.21 -11.44
N ALA A 222 11.91 3.55 -11.37
CA ALA A 222 12.76 3.58 -10.18
C ALA A 222 13.29 5.00 -9.87
N LEU A 223 13.68 5.75 -10.89
CA LEU A 223 14.12 7.14 -10.74
C LEU A 223 12.97 8.04 -10.26
N PHE A 224 11.78 7.89 -10.86
CA PHE A 224 10.59 8.64 -10.44
C PHE A 224 10.21 8.34 -8.99
N GLU A 225 10.11 7.05 -8.63
CA GLU A 225 9.75 6.62 -7.28
C GLU A 225 10.79 7.08 -6.24
N SER A 226 12.08 7.10 -6.62
CA SER A 226 13.15 7.60 -5.74
C SER A 226 12.94 9.07 -5.38
N VAL A 227 12.56 9.92 -6.34
CA VAL A 227 12.25 11.33 -6.08
C VAL A 227 11.04 11.46 -5.15
N ILE A 228 9.99 10.65 -5.36
CA ILE A 228 8.81 10.62 -4.51
C ILE A 228 9.16 10.20 -3.07
N TYR A 229 10.00 9.19 -2.87
CA TYR A 229 10.42 8.77 -1.53
C TYR A 229 11.28 9.82 -0.81
N ILE A 230 12.17 10.49 -1.54
CA ILE A 230 12.93 11.63 -0.99
C ILE A 230 11.96 12.73 -0.54
N PHE A 231 10.98 13.07 -1.37
CA PHE A 231 9.92 14.03 -0.99
C PHE A 231 9.16 13.57 0.26
N ILE A 232 8.68 12.32 0.31
CA ILE A 232 7.94 11.75 1.45
C ILE A 232 8.77 11.77 2.75
N PHE A 233 10.09 11.65 2.67
CA PHE A 233 10.97 11.75 3.82
C PHE A 233 11.15 13.20 4.30
N LEU A 234 11.29 14.15 3.37
CA LEU A 234 11.68 15.53 3.67
C LEU A 234 10.52 16.48 3.99
N TRP A 235 9.31 16.26 3.45
CA TRP A 235 8.23 17.24 3.62
C TRP A 235 7.82 17.43 5.09
N THR A 236 7.87 16.37 5.91
CA THR A 236 7.51 16.45 7.33
C THR A 236 8.50 17.29 8.15
N PRO A 237 9.81 17.03 8.18
CA PRO A 237 10.76 17.87 8.92
C PRO A 237 10.84 19.31 8.40
N VAL A 238 10.51 19.55 7.12
CA VAL A 238 10.46 20.90 6.57
C VAL A 238 9.26 21.69 7.10
N LEU A 239 8.11 21.04 7.32
CA LEU A 239 6.86 21.71 7.69
C LEU A 239 6.54 21.67 9.20
N ASP A 240 7.04 20.68 9.92
CA ASP A 240 6.84 20.54 11.37
C ASP A 240 7.29 21.78 12.17
N PRO A 241 8.44 22.44 11.88
CA PRO A 241 8.85 23.67 12.56
C PRO A 241 7.89 24.84 12.40
N HIS A 242 7.03 24.82 11.37
CA HIS A 242 6.05 25.85 11.10
C HIS A 242 4.67 25.55 11.73
N GLY A 243 4.53 24.45 12.48
CA GLY A 243 3.28 24.06 13.13
C GLY A 243 2.18 23.65 12.15
N ALA A 244 2.54 23.19 10.95
CA ALA A 244 1.57 22.80 9.95
C ALA A 244 0.81 21.52 10.35
N PRO A 245 -0.52 21.45 10.18
CA PRO A 245 -1.31 20.25 10.44
C PRO A 245 -0.95 19.15 9.41
N LEU A 246 -0.09 18.21 9.82
CA LEU A 246 0.54 17.24 8.92
C LEU A 246 -0.49 16.37 8.18
N GLY A 247 -1.57 15.95 8.85
CA GLY A 247 -2.62 15.14 8.23
C GLY A 247 -3.40 15.92 7.17
N ILE A 248 -3.63 17.22 7.36
CA ILE A 248 -4.29 18.08 6.37
C ILE A 248 -3.37 18.34 5.18
N VAL A 249 -2.08 18.61 5.42
CA VAL A 249 -1.07 18.76 4.35
C VAL A 249 -1.01 17.49 3.50
N PHE A 250 -0.95 16.33 4.16
CA PHE A 250 -0.99 15.05 3.47
C PHE A 250 -2.29 14.85 2.66
N ALA A 251 -3.44 15.18 3.24
CA ALA A 251 -4.72 15.12 2.53
C ALA A 251 -4.74 16.03 1.30
N ALA A 252 -4.12 17.22 1.37
CA ALA A 252 -3.98 18.13 0.24
C ALA A 252 -3.09 17.53 -0.88
N PHE A 253 -1.98 16.88 -0.54
CA PHE A 253 -1.15 16.16 -1.52
C PHE A 253 -1.93 15.03 -2.21
N MET A 254 -2.69 14.25 -1.44
CA MET A 254 -3.52 13.17 -1.98
C MET A 254 -4.67 13.71 -2.85
N ALA A 255 -5.25 14.85 -2.48
CA ALA A 255 -6.28 15.52 -3.28
C ALA A 255 -5.71 16.06 -4.59
N ALA A 256 -4.52 16.66 -4.57
CA ALA A 256 -3.82 17.12 -5.77
C ALA A 256 -3.49 15.95 -6.71
N SER A 257 -3.01 14.82 -6.17
CA SER A 257 -2.77 13.59 -6.93
C SER A 257 -4.05 13.04 -7.57
N ALA A 258 -5.15 13.05 -6.82
CA ALA A 258 -6.47 12.64 -7.32
C ALA A 258 -7.00 13.55 -8.45
N LEU A 259 -6.78 14.86 -8.32
CA LEU A 259 -7.13 15.86 -9.32
C LEU A 259 -6.30 15.64 -10.60
N GLY A 260 -4.98 15.49 -10.46
CA GLY A 260 -4.08 15.19 -11.58
C GLY A 260 -4.47 13.93 -12.34
N SER A 261 -4.82 12.85 -11.62
CA SER A 261 -5.33 11.61 -12.20
C SER A 261 -6.65 11.80 -12.95
N SER A 262 -7.48 12.75 -12.53
CA SER A 262 -8.76 13.05 -13.17
C SER A 262 -8.59 13.93 -14.40
N LEU A 263 -7.71 14.94 -14.33
CA LEU A 263 -7.31 15.76 -15.47
C LEU A 263 -6.66 14.91 -16.57
N TYR A 264 -5.77 14.00 -16.21
CA TYR A 264 -5.15 13.07 -17.15
C TYR A 264 -6.20 12.20 -17.87
N ARG A 265 -7.17 11.65 -17.13
CA ARG A 265 -8.28 10.88 -17.72
C ARG A 265 -9.17 11.72 -18.63
N LEU A 266 -9.41 12.98 -18.28
CA LEU A 266 -10.14 13.91 -19.14
C LEU A 266 -9.39 14.21 -20.43
N ALA A 267 -8.08 14.47 -20.33
CA ALA A 267 -7.20 14.73 -21.47
C ALA A 267 -7.11 13.53 -22.44
N LEU A 268 -7.14 12.30 -21.93
CA LEU A 268 -7.16 11.09 -22.74
C LEU A 268 -8.55 10.68 -23.26
N SER A 269 -9.62 11.29 -22.76
CA SER A 269 -10.97 10.96 -23.22
C SER A 269 -11.14 11.35 -24.70
N LYS A 270 -11.87 10.53 -25.47
CA LYS A 270 -12.04 10.63 -26.94
C LYS A 270 -12.38 12.02 -27.52
N ARG A 271 -12.78 13.01 -26.70
CA ARG A 271 -13.03 14.39 -27.13
C ARG A 271 -11.78 15.24 -27.36
N TYR A 272 -10.61 14.82 -26.87
CA TYR A 272 -9.35 15.57 -26.96
C TYR A 272 -8.21 14.68 -27.47
N HIS A 273 -8.37 13.99 -28.60
CA HIS A 273 -7.27 13.25 -29.23
C HIS A 273 -6.10 14.20 -29.58
N LEU A 274 -5.15 14.32 -28.65
CA LEU A 274 -3.85 14.99 -28.79
C LEU A 274 -2.73 13.98 -29.10
N GLN A 275 -3.06 12.74 -29.46
CA GLN A 275 -2.08 11.79 -30.02
C GLN A 275 -2.14 11.83 -31.55
N PRO A 276 -1.05 12.21 -32.25
CA PRO A 276 -0.91 11.87 -33.65
C PRO A 276 -0.75 10.35 -33.77
N VAL A 277 -1.44 9.78 -34.77
CA VAL A 277 -1.38 8.37 -35.18
C VAL A 277 0.04 8.00 -35.63
#